data_AF-D8PQA8-F1
#
_entry.id   AF-D8PQA8-F1
#
_cell.length_a   1.000
_cell.length_b   1.000
_cell.length_c   1.000
_cell.angle_alpha   90.00
_cell.angle_beta   90.00
_cell.angle_gamma   90.00
#
_symmetry.space_group_name_H-M   'P 1'
#
loop_
_entity.id
_entity.type
_entity.pdbx_description
1 polymer ?
#
loop_
_entity_poly.entity_id
_entity_poly.type
_entity_poly.pdbx_seq_one_letter_code
_entity_poly.pdbx_strand_id
1 'polypeptide(L)'
;MSPQSNVETLARIITALGDDTSRPEDIEWANEMPSGRDMLAWIASQLSAPEDAVHDDDILASLTAIALDDAELKLANDLSDGDESLSQEHLDRYISLIRLEAQSRYKNTEAELLEAEMDVLKCRIQQTRVANKKATALIGQRKENIITTDKSLATIHERLTDISSQTDGRLLAAKESAAILIDALADSCRVDYTSDLARLTRRRTAIVKRFQQIVTTGNRQSVHTADDLHEEAARLDDVLQTLSKQITHTYEIKVDKVHVRRELSQAWNLDQLETLRAHEGALDSAVNALEAEVLNPLSDIQDELVAKSTLIADAEAVIGALAEELEEAVEDCEEAKQAVACMTRASDLRHANDLESRLKATLKSSEGALKSLRSWISIIMQIAGNRPAGSPPMILLNQQDIFEEIQRRFKASTDSAQQELAKANTLAAELRSFRSSHNTLLKAVYANSPVNTSPPFPASAASSAAEQSGRGKKERLAEGAKHLSTELAGIDSDRTQRHLDAFIKKTMQ
;
A
#
# COMPACT_ATOMS: atom_id res chain seq x y z
N MET A 1 -36.72 7.72 -47.46
CA MET A 1 -37.84 6.95 -46.91
C MET A 1 -38.71 6.47 -48.06
N SER A 2 -39.14 5.22 -48.05
CA SER A 2 -40.12 4.73 -49.03
C SER A 2 -41.48 5.39 -48.76
N PRO A 3 -42.30 5.67 -49.78
CA PRO A 3 -43.61 6.29 -49.58
C PRO A 3 -44.54 5.47 -48.66
N GLN A 4 -44.30 4.16 -48.53
CA GLN A 4 -45.01 3.29 -47.58
C GLN A 4 -44.59 3.52 -46.14
N SER A 5 -43.31 3.83 -45.88
CA SER A 5 -42.80 4.12 -44.53
C SER A 5 -43.46 5.36 -43.93
N ASN A 6 -43.77 6.38 -44.75
CA ASN A 6 -44.38 7.61 -44.27
C ASN A 6 -45.84 7.40 -43.83
N VAL A 7 -46.58 6.52 -44.52
CA VAL A 7 -47.99 6.23 -44.21
C VAL A 7 -48.11 5.54 -42.84
N GLU A 8 -47.24 4.58 -42.55
CA GLU A 8 -47.23 3.88 -41.25
C GLU A 8 -46.84 4.82 -40.09
N THR A 9 -45.84 5.68 -40.28
CA THR A 9 -45.44 6.69 -39.28
C THR A 9 -46.57 7.68 -39.02
N LEU A 10 -47.24 8.17 -40.06
CA LEU A 10 -48.36 9.11 -39.93
C LEU A 10 -49.60 8.47 -39.29
N ALA A 11 -49.91 7.21 -39.63
CA ALA A 11 -50.97 6.46 -38.97
C ALA A 11 -50.72 6.33 -37.47
N ARG A 12 -49.49 5.95 -37.07
CA ARG A 12 -49.09 5.88 -35.65
C ARG A 12 -49.25 7.22 -34.94
N ILE A 13 -48.89 8.32 -35.59
CA ILE A 13 -49.03 9.68 -35.05
C ILE A 13 -50.49 10.05 -34.82
N ILE A 14 -51.36 9.80 -35.79
CA ILE A 14 -52.78 10.14 -35.68
C ILE A 14 -53.43 9.34 -34.55
N THR A 15 -53.07 8.06 -34.41
CA THR A 15 -53.48 7.23 -33.27
C THR A 15 -52.93 7.76 -31.94
N ALA A 16 -51.66 8.18 -31.89
CA ALA A 16 -51.06 8.76 -30.68
C ALA A 16 -51.71 10.10 -30.27
N LEU A 17 -52.25 10.87 -31.23
CA LEU A 17 -53.02 12.09 -30.98
C LEU A 17 -54.46 11.80 -30.50
N GLY A 18 -54.84 10.52 -30.35
CA GLY A 18 -56.12 10.10 -29.77
C GLY A 18 -57.28 10.04 -30.75
N ASP A 19 -57.02 10.11 -32.06
CA ASP A 19 -58.05 9.89 -33.07
C ASP A 19 -58.07 8.43 -33.54
N ASP A 20 -58.96 7.64 -32.95
CA ASP A 20 -59.22 6.25 -33.36
C ASP A 20 -60.08 6.14 -34.63
N THR A 21 -60.56 7.27 -35.19
CA THR A 21 -61.52 7.24 -36.31
C THR A 21 -60.86 7.23 -37.68
N SER A 22 -59.61 7.68 -37.77
CA SER A 22 -58.84 7.72 -39.01
C SER A 22 -58.38 6.32 -39.42
N ARG A 23 -58.82 5.84 -40.59
CA ARG A 23 -58.36 4.53 -41.12
C ARG A 23 -57.07 4.72 -41.91
N PRO A 24 -56.16 3.73 -41.91
CA PRO A 24 -54.96 3.76 -42.76
C PRO A 24 -55.30 3.98 -44.24
N GLU A 25 -56.46 3.46 -44.67
CA GLU A 25 -57.05 3.61 -46.00
C GLU A 25 -57.25 5.09 -46.40
N ASP A 26 -57.57 5.97 -45.45
CA ASP A 26 -57.79 7.40 -45.71
C ASP A 26 -56.45 8.13 -45.97
N ILE A 27 -55.38 7.68 -45.32
CA ILE A 27 -54.02 8.22 -45.51
C ILE A 27 -53.44 7.71 -46.85
N GLU A 28 -53.69 6.45 -47.19
CA GLU A 28 -53.34 5.88 -48.50
C GLU A 28 -54.05 6.63 -49.61
N TRP A 29 -55.36 6.87 -49.47
CA TRP A 29 -56.14 7.67 -50.40
C TRP A 29 -55.59 9.10 -50.57
N ALA A 30 -55.22 9.76 -49.47
CA ALA A 30 -54.60 11.08 -49.54
C ALA A 30 -53.24 11.06 -50.26
N ASN A 31 -52.45 9.98 -50.11
CA ASN A 31 -51.16 9.80 -50.79
C ASN A 31 -51.29 9.51 -52.31
N GLU A 32 -52.45 9.00 -52.75
CA GLU A 32 -52.78 8.84 -54.17
C GLU A 32 -53.05 10.18 -54.87
N MET A 33 -53.56 11.17 -54.13
CA MET A 33 -53.76 12.53 -54.65
C MET A 33 -52.46 13.35 -54.63
N PRO A 34 -52.13 14.10 -55.71
CA PRO A 34 -50.91 14.91 -55.74
C PRO A 34 -50.83 15.92 -54.59
N SER A 35 -51.92 16.65 -54.31
CA SER A 35 -51.99 17.63 -53.22
C SER A 35 -51.93 16.99 -51.83
N GLY A 36 -52.52 15.80 -51.67
CA GLY A 36 -52.45 15.06 -50.41
C GLY A 36 -51.05 14.51 -50.16
N ARG A 37 -50.38 13.97 -51.19
CA ARG A 37 -48.98 13.54 -51.11
C ARG A 37 -48.05 14.67 -50.70
N ASP A 38 -48.20 15.86 -51.30
CA ASP A 38 -47.36 17.01 -50.97
C ASP A 38 -47.57 17.45 -49.51
N MET A 39 -48.82 17.42 -49.02
CA MET A 39 -49.16 17.73 -47.63
C MET A 39 -48.62 16.69 -46.64
N LEU A 40 -48.76 15.39 -46.95
CA LEU A 40 -48.23 14.31 -46.11
C LEU A 40 -46.69 14.32 -46.09
N ALA A 41 -46.05 14.63 -47.21
CA ALA A 41 -44.60 14.80 -47.29
C ALA A 41 -44.12 16.00 -46.46
N TRP A 42 -44.88 17.10 -46.46
CA TRP A 42 -44.59 18.25 -45.61
C TRP A 42 -44.73 17.90 -44.12
N ILE A 43 -45.83 17.26 -43.69
CA ILE A 43 -46.01 16.84 -42.28
C ILE A 43 -44.89 15.89 -41.87
N ALA A 44 -44.58 14.88 -42.70
CA ALA A 44 -43.47 13.96 -42.47
C ALA A 44 -42.11 14.68 -42.34
N SER A 45 -41.88 15.77 -43.10
CA SER A 45 -40.64 16.54 -43.02
C SER A 45 -40.50 17.36 -41.73
N GLN A 46 -41.62 17.69 -41.07
CA GLN A 46 -41.59 18.40 -39.79
C GLN A 46 -41.29 17.45 -38.62
N LEU A 47 -41.58 16.15 -38.79
CA LEU A 47 -41.37 15.12 -37.80
C LEU A 47 -39.92 14.63 -37.84
N SER A 48 -39.03 15.30 -37.10
CA SER A 48 -37.64 14.84 -36.89
C SER A 48 -37.56 13.68 -35.89
N ALA A 49 -38.50 12.75 -35.94
CA ALA A 49 -38.47 11.57 -35.07
C ALA A 49 -37.36 10.62 -35.58
N PRO A 50 -36.43 10.17 -34.72
CA PRO A 50 -35.48 9.14 -35.11
C PRO A 50 -36.25 7.89 -35.54
N GLU A 51 -35.83 7.25 -36.64
CA GLU A 51 -36.50 6.04 -37.20
C GLU A 51 -36.64 4.90 -36.16
N ASP A 52 -35.86 4.96 -35.08
CA ASP A 52 -35.83 4.01 -33.96
C ASP A 52 -36.67 4.45 -32.74
N ALA A 53 -37.55 5.48 -32.83
CA ALA A 53 -38.40 5.89 -31.73
C ALA A 53 -39.44 4.79 -31.39
N VAL A 54 -39.12 3.98 -30.38
CA VAL A 54 -39.93 2.84 -29.93
C VAL A 54 -41.12 3.30 -29.09
N HIS A 55 -41.08 4.49 -28.49
CA HIS A 55 -42.09 4.96 -27.55
C HIS A 55 -42.92 6.10 -28.13
N ASP A 56 -44.24 6.03 -27.96
CA ASP A 56 -45.18 7.03 -28.48
C ASP A 56 -44.98 8.41 -27.82
N ASP A 57 -44.35 8.46 -26.63
CA ASP A 57 -43.97 9.70 -25.95
C ASP A 57 -42.93 10.53 -26.72
N ASP A 58 -41.99 9.86 -27.41
CA ASP A 58 -40.96 10.55 -28.22
C ASP A 58 -41.59 11.17 -29.47
N ILE A 59 -42.60 10.50 -30.03
CA ILE A 59 -43.39 10.97 -31.17
C ILE A 59 -44.22 12.19 -30.75
N LEU A 60 -44.92 12.11 -29.62
CA LEU A 60 -45.67 13.25 -29.06
C LEU A 60 -44.76 14.44 -28.75
N ALA A 61 -43.58 14.21 -28.18
CA ALA A 61 -42.61 15.27 -27.94
C ALA A 61 -42.17 15.98 -29.24
N SER A 62 -41.98 15.24 -30.33
CA SER A 62 -41.67 15.85 -31.64
C SER A 62 -42.83 16.67 -32.22
N LEU A 63 -44.07 16.26 -31.93
CA LEU A 63 -45.29 16.96 -32.35
C LEU A 63 -45.54 18.23 -31.55
N THR A 64 -45.09 18.31 -30.29
CA THR A 64 -45.24 19.55 -29.49
C THR A 64 -44.52 20.76 -30.09
N ALA A 65 -43.55 20.56 -30.99
CA ALA A 65 -42.90 21.65 -31.70
C ALA A 65 -43.73 22.23 -32.85
N ILE A 66 -44.76 21.50 -33.31
CA ILE A 66 -45.58 21.83 -34.49
C ILE A 66 -47.04 22.08 -34.10
N ALA A 67 -47.50 21.49 -33.00
CA ALA A 67 -48.85 21.64 -32.50
C ALA A 67 -49.10 23.09 -32.09
N LEU A 68 -50.19 23.65 -32.62
CA LEU A 68 -50.68 24.96 -32.19
C LEU A 68 -51.16 24.86 -30.74
N ASP A 69 -50.54 25.60 -29.83
CA ASP A 69 -51.04 25.78 -28.47
C ASP A 69 -52.46 26.37 -28.49
N ASP A 70 -53.21 26.11 -27.42
CA ASP A 70 -54.60 26.51 -27.23
C ASP A 70 -54.75 28.05 -27.29
N ALA A 71 -53.67 28.79 -27.03
CA ALA A 71 -53.57 30.23 -27.21
C ALA A 71 -53.44 30.65 -28.69
N GLU A 72 -52.66 29.94 -29.50
CA GLU A 72 -52.56 30.20 -30.95
C GLU A 72 -53.79 29.71 -31.71
N LEU A 73 -54.47 28.66 -31.25
CA LEU A 73 -55.80 28.31 -31.76
C LEU A 73 -56.83 29.42 -31.51
N LYS A 74 -56.80 30.06 -30.33
CA LYS A 74 -57.66 31.22 -30.04
C LYS A 74 -57.33 32.41 -30.94
N LEU A 75 -56.04 32.72 -31.12
CA LEU A 75 -55.60 33.75 -32.05
C LEU A 75 -55.98 33.44 -33.51
N ALA A 76 -55.85 32.20 -33.95
CA ALA A 76 -56.23 31.78 -35.30
C ALA A 76 -57.75 31.89 -35.52
N ASN A 77 -58.56 31.56 -34.52
CA ASN A 77 -60.00 31.74 -34.56
C ASN A 77 -60.40 33.22 -34.57
N ASP A 78 -59.75 34.04 -33.74
CA ASP A 78 -59.97 35.49 -33.67
C ASP A 78 -59.59 36.18 -35.00
N LEU A 79 -58.57 35.67 -35.72
CA LEU A 79 -58.19 36.13 -37.06
C LEU A 79 -59.17 35.69 -38.16
N SER A 80 -59.96 34.64 -37.95
CA SER A 80 -60.93 34.15 -38.95
C SER A 80 -62.18 35.03 -39.06
N ASP A 81 -62.46 35.87 -38.05
CA ASP A 81 -63.62 36.77 -38.00
C ASP A 81 -63.50 38.03 -38.89
N GLY A 82 -62.50 38.11 -39.76
CA GLY A 82 -62.53 38.95 -40.97
C GLY A 82 -62.03 40.38 -40.84
N ASP A 83 -61.35 40.74 -39.74
CA ASP A 83 -60.69 42.06 -39.62
C ASP A 83 -59.22 41.97 -40.09
N GLU A 84 -59.01 42.10 -41.41
CA GLU A 84 -57.69 41.99 -42.08
C GLU A 84 -56.65 43.02 -41.60
N SER A 85 -57.07 44.00 -40.80
CA SER A 85 -56.27 45.12 -40.28
C SER A 85 -55.25 44.74 -39.19
N LEU A 86 -55.36 43.57 -38.55
CA LEU A 86 -54.63 43.19 -37.33
C LEU A 86 -53.43 42.24 -37.56
N SER A 87 -53.05 41.99 -38.81
CA SER A 87 -52.37 40.74 -39.21
C SER A 87 -50.86 40.64 -38.95
N GLN A 88 -50.11 41.75 -38.79
CA GLN A 88 -48.64 41.68 -38.65
C GLN A 88 -48.14 41.89 -37.21
N GLU A 89 -48.65 42.90 -36.50
CA GLU A 89 -48.15 43.28 -35.17
C GLU A 89 -48.50 42.25 -34.10
N HIS A 90 -49.64 41.56 -34.25
CA HIS A 90 -50.02 40.47 -33.36
C HIS A 90 -49.19 39.21 -33.60
N LEU A 91 -48.81 38.92 -34.84
CA LEU A 91 -47.94 37.80 -35.18
C LEU A 91 -46.52 38.02 -34.62
N ASP A 92 -45.97 39.23 -34.74
CA ASP A 92 -44.65 39.57 -34.18
C ASP A 92 -44.66 39.51 -32.64
N ARG A 93 -45.74 39.98 -32.00
CA ARG A 93 -45.90 39.90 -30.55
C ARG A 93 -46.07 38.45 -30.06
N TYR A 94 -46.67 37.61 -30.88
CA TYR A 94 -46.92 36.22 -30.56
C TYR A 94 -45.68 35.33 -30.71
N ILE A 95 -44.91 35.47 -31.81
CA ILE A 95 -43.61 34.82 -31.98
C ILE A 95 -42.65 35.20 -30.84
N SER A 96 -42.77 36.44 -30.34
CA SER A 96 -42.03 36.90 -29.16
C SER A 96 -42.41 36.15 -27.88
N LEU A 97 -43.69 35.82 -27.67
CA LEU A 97 -44.16 35.14 -26.46
C LEU A 97 -43.70 33.67 -26.41
N ILE A 98 -43.86 32.91 -27.50
CA ILE A 98 -43.35 31.52 -27.58
C ILE A 98 -41.85 31.48 -27.33
N ARG A 99 -41.09 32.40 -27.96
CA ARG A 99 -39.64 32.49 -27.78
C ARG A 99 -39.27 32.81 -26.33
N LEU A 100 -40.05 33.68 -25.68
CA LEU A 100 -39.86 34.03 -24.27
C LEU A 100 -40.16 32.85 -23.34
N GLU A 101 -41.23 32.10 -23.60
CA GLU A 101 -41.57 30.90 -22.82
C GLU A 101 -40.55 29.79 -23.01
N ALA A 102 -40.12 29.51 -24.23
CA ALA A 102 -39.06 28.55 -24.51
C ALA A 102 -37.74 28.96 -23.82
N GLN A 103 -37.39 30.25 -23.87
CA GLN A 103 -36.24 30.78 -23.15
C GLN A 103 -36.40 30.66 -21.63
N SER A 104 -37.61 30.89 -21.09
CA SER A 104 -37.88 30.75 -19.67
C SER A 104 -37.79 29.29 -19.22
N ARG A 105 -38.32 28.35 -20.01
CA ARG A 105 -38.20 26.90 -19.74
C ARG A 105 -36.74 26.47 -19.75
N TYR A 106 -35.98 26.87 -20.77
CA TYR A 106 -34.54 26.60 -20.83
C TYR A 106 -33.79 27.10 -19.59
N LYS A 107 -34.03 28.35 -19.18
CA LYS A 107 -33.41 28.93 -17.98
C LYS A 107 -33.82 28.22 -16.70
N ASN A 108 -35.07 27.78 -16.59
CA ASN A 108 -35.53 27.02 -15.43
C ASN A 108 -34.88 25.64 -15.39
N THR A 109 -34.78 24.93 -16.53
CA THR A 109 -34.10 23.63 -16.59
C THR A 109 -32.60 23.75 -16.30
N GLU A 110 -31.96 24.82 -16.77
CA GLU A 110 -30.56 25.12 -16.46
C GLU A 110 -30.37 25.41 -14.96
N ALA A 111 -31.29 26.18 -14.35
CA ALA A 111 -31.27 26.43 -12.90
C ALA A 111 -31.46 25.14 -12.08
N GLU A 112 -32.38 24.26 -12.47
CA GLU A 112 -32.59 22.96 -11.83
C GLU A 112 -31.34 22.08 -11.92
N LEU A 113 -30.66 22.07 -13.07
CA LEU A 113 -29.42 21.34 -13.28
C LEU A 113 -28.29 21.88 -12.38
N LEU A 114 -28.13 23.21 -12.32
CA LEU A 114 -27.14 23.84 -11.44
C LEU A 114 -27.42 23.60 -9.95
N GLU A 115 -28.69 23.57 -9.53
CA GLU A 115 -29.06 23.20 -8.17
C GLU A 115 -28.69 21.74 -7.85
N ALA A 116 -28.92 20.82 -8.79
CA ALA A 116 -28.54 19.42 -8.64
C ALA A 116 -27.00 19.26 -8.53
N GLU A 117 -26.24 19.95 -9.37
CA GLU A 117 -24.77 19.96 -9.30
C GLU A 117 -24.25 20.54 -7.98
N MET A 118 -24.84 21.65 -7.51
CA MET A 118 -24.51 22.24 -6.22
C MET A 118 -24.74 21.25 -5.07
N ASP A 119 -25.84 20.49 -5.10
CA ASP A 119 -26.12 19.49 -4.06
C ASP A 119 -25.13 18.30 -4.11
N VAL A 120 -24.70 17.87 -5.30
CA VAL A 120 -23.61 16.89 -5.45
C VAL A 120 -22.30 17.41 -4.86
N LEU A 121 -21.92 18.66 -5.15
CA LEU A 121 -20.72 19.28 -4.62
C LEU A 121 -20.77 19.40 -3.09
N LYS A 122 -21.91 19.79 -2.51
CA LYS A 122 -22.11 19.80 -1.04
C LYS A 122 -21.91 18.42 -0.43
N CYS A 123 -22.47 17.38 -1.05
CA CYS A 123 -22.26 16.00 -0.60
C CYS A 123 -20.78 15.61 -0.64
N ARG A 124 -20.07 15.94 -1.74
CA ARG A 124 -18.63 15.68 -1.86
C ARG A 124 -17.82 16.41 -0.79
N ILE A 125 -18.07 17.70 -0.55
CA ILE A 125 -17.43 18.48 0.52
C ILE A 125 -17.70 17.89 1.91
N GLN A 126 -18.90 17.39 2.17
CA GLN A 126 -19.21 16.76 3.46
C GLN A 126 -18.47 15.43 3.62
N GLN A 127 -18.37 14.63 2.56
CA GLN A 127 -17.60 13.38 2.56
C GLN A 127 -16.11 13.65 2.80
N THR A 128 -15.51 14.63 2.13
CA THR A 128 -14.10 15.00 2.34
C THR A 128 -13.85 15.51 3.77
N ARG A 129 -14.77 16.30 4.35
CA ARG A 129 -14.69 16.71 5.77
C ARG A 129 -14.70 15.51 6.73
N VAL A 130 -15.54 14.51 6.48
CA VAL A 130 -15.58 13.30 7.31
C VAL A 130 -14.29 12.48 7.16
N ALA A 131 -13.79 12.33 5.93
CA ALA A 131 -12.52 11.66 5.66
C ALA A 131 -11.35 12.37 6.36
N ASN A 132 -11.29 13.70 6.29
CA ASN A 132 -10.25 14.50 6.92
C ASN A 132 -10.29 14.39 8.46
N LYS A 133 -11.49 14.39 9.07
CA LYS A 133 -11.64 14.11 10.52
C LYS A 133 -11.10 12.74 10.91
N LYS A 134 -11.38 11.70 10.11
CA LYS A 134 -10.86 10.34 10.34
C LYS A 134 -9.34 10.29 10.20
N ALA A 135 -8.79 10.93 9.17
CA ALA A 135 -7.35 11.02 8.95
C ALA A 135 -6.66 11.72 10.13
N THR A 136 -7.19 12.85 10.59
CA THR A 136 -6.67 13.59 11.75
C THR A 136 -6.68 12.73 13.03
N ALA A 137 -7.76 11.97 13.27
CA ALA A 137 -7.84 11.06 14.40
C ALA A 137 -6.80 9.92 14.32
N LEU A 138 -6.61 9.33 13.13
CA LEU A 138 -5.58 8.31 12.89
C LEU A 138 -4.17 8.87 13.08
N ILE A 139 -3.88 10.09 12.61
CA ILE A 139 -2.59 10.76 12.84
C ILE A 139 -2.35 10.94 14.35
N GLY A 140 -3.37 11.37 15.10
CA GLY A 140 -3.29 11.49 16.56
C GLY A 140 -2.96 10.15 17.24
N GLN A 141 -3.68 9.09 16.88
CA GLN A 141 -3.43 7.73 17.39
C GLN A 141 -2.01 7.24 17.05
N ARG A 142 -1.53 7.50 15.83
CA ARG A 142 -0.18 7.10 15.41
C ARG A 142 0.91 7.86 16.17
N LYS A 143 0.73 9.15 16.43
CA LYS A 143 1.64 9.94 17.27
C LYS A 143 1.71 9.40 18.69
N GLU A 144 0.57 9.02 19.28
CA GLU A 144 0.54 8.39 20.60
C GLU A 144 1.29 7.06 20.60
N ASN A 145 1.07 6.20 19.59
CA ASN A 145 1.79 4.95 19.44
C ASN A 145 3.30 5.16 19.33
N ILE A 146 3.77 6.14 18.52
CA ILE A 146 5.19 6.47 18.41
C ILE A 146 5.79 6.87 19.76
N ILE A 147 5.09 7.73 20.52
CA ILE A 147 5.53 8.14 21.86
C ILE A 147 5.62 6.93 22.81
N THR A 148 4.67 5.99 22.72
CA THR A 148 4.73 4.77 23.55
C THR A 148 5.88 3.83 23.16
N THR A 149 6.16 3.68 21.86
CA THR A 149 7.28 2.85 21.39
C THR A 149 8.62 3.48 21.75
N ASP A 150 8.76 4.80 21.64
CA ASP A 150 9.99 5.52 22.01
C ASP A 150 10.27 5.38 23.51
N LYS A 151 9.24 5.48 24.36
CA LYS A 151 9.37 5.19 25.79
C LYS A 151 9.81 3.75 26.05
N SER A 152 9.26 2.78 25.32
CA SER A 152 9.67 1.38 25.45
C SER A 152 11.10 1.13 24.96
N LEU A 153 11.53 1.82 23.91
CA LEU A 153 12.91 1.73 23.41
C LEU A 153 13.89 2.34 24.42
N ALA A 154 13.54 3.48 25.02
CA ALA A 154 14.36 4.09 26.07
C ALA A 154 14.55 3.16 27.27
N THR A 155 13.49 2.48 27.73
CA THR A 155 13.60 1.53 28.86
C THR A 155 14.39 0.27 28.50
N ILE A 156 14.27 -0.23 27.25
CA ILE A 156 15.09 -1.34 26.77
C ILE A 156 16.57 -0.93 26.69
N HIS A 157 16.87 0.28 26.22
CA HIS A 157 18.23 0.79 26.12
C HIS A 157 18.88 0.98 27.50
N GLU A 158 18.14 1.51 28.48
CA GLU A 158 18.57 1.59 29.88
C GLU A 158 18.90 0.19 30.43
N ARG A 159 18.01 -0.79 30.24
CA ARG A 159 18.23 -2.18 30.65
C ARG A 159 19.44 -2.82 29.97
N LEU A 160 19.67 -2.54 28.68
CA LEU A 160 20.82 -3.06 27.95
C LEU A 160 22.14 -2.48 28.50
N THR A 161 22.13 -1.18 28.83
CA THR A 161 23.26 -0.49 29.45
C THR A 161 23.58 -1.09 30.82
N ASP A 162 22.55 -1.37 31.63
CA ASP A 162 22.70 -2.05 32.92
C ASP A 162 23.30 -3.45 32.75
N ILE A 163 22.79 -4.26 31.82
CA ILE A 163 23.31 -5.61 31.55
C ILE A 163 24.77 -5.55 31.05
N SER A 164 25.10 -4.59 30.19
CA SER A 164 26.48 -4.36 29.72
C SER A 164 27.40 -4.07 30.91
N SER A 165 27.03 -3.14 31.79
CA SER A 165 27.82 -2.78 32.96
C SER A 165 28.00 -3.97 33.94
N GLN A 166 26.96 -4.79 34.12
CA GLN A 166 27.03 -6.01 34.93
C GLN A 166 27.97 -7.05 34.31
N THR A 167 27.94 -7.18 32.99
CA THR A 167 28.78 -8.14 32.26
C THR A 167 30.25 -7.72 32.32
N ASP A 168 30.54 -6.44 32.11
CA ASP A 168 31.89 -5.88 32.26
C ASP A 168 32.42 -6.06 33.69
N GLY A 169 31.57 -5.83 34.70
CA GLY A 169 31.92 -6.07 36.10
C GLY A 169 32.25 -7.54 36.38
N ARG A 170 31.46 -8.48 35.84
CA ARG A 170 31.74 -9.92 35.97
C ARG A 170 33.02 -10.34 35.25
N LEU A 171 33.28 -9.76 34.07
CA LEU A 171 34.48 -10.05 33.29
C LEU A 171 35.74 -9.52 33.99
N LEU A 172 35.66 -8.34 34.60
CA LEU A 172 36.74 -7.79 35.44
C LEU A 172 37.02 -8.70 36.65
N ALA A 173 35.98 -9.13 37.36
CA ALA A 173 36.12 -10.03 38.52
C ALA A 173 36.68 -11.41 38.12
N ALA A 174 36.27 -11.95 36.97
CA ALA A 174 36.81 -13.19 36.42
C ALA A 174 38.30 -13.04 36.05
N LYS A 175 38.68 -11.90 35.44
CA LYS A 175 40.08 -11.58 35.14
C LYS A 175 40.93 -11.48 36.40
N GLU A 176 40.46 -10.80 37.44
CA GLU A 176 41.15 -10.71 38.73
C GLU A 176 41.30 -12.09 39.39
N SER A 177 40.25 -12.91 39.38
CA SER A 177 40.31 -14.28 39.88
C SER A 177 41.31 -15.14 39.11
N ALA A 178 41.35 -15.03 37.79
CA ALA A 178 42.32 -15.72 36.95
C ALA A 178 43.75 -15.25 37.24
N ALA A 179 43.98 -13.95 37.45
CA ALA A 179 45.29 -13.42 37.83
C ALA A 179 45.75 -13.97 39.19
N ILE A 180 44.87 -14.00 40.19
CA ILE A 180 45.17 -14.58 41.51
C ILE A 180 45.54 -16.07 41.38
N LEU A 181 44.82 -16.83 40.56
CA LEU A 181 45.12 -18.24 40.32
C LEU A 181 46.47 -18.44 39.62
N ILE A 182 46.81 -17.59 38.65
CA ILE A 182 48.11 -17.62 37.96
C ILE A 182 49.24 -17.32 38.95
N ASP A 183 49.08 -16.31 39.80
CA ASP A 183 50.08 -15.96 40.83
C ASP A 183 50.25 -17.11 41.85
N ALA A 184 49.15 -17.72 42.31
CA ALA A 184 49.19 -18.87 43.20
C ALA A 184 49.90 -20.09 42.55
N LEU A 185 49.66 -20.34 41.26
CA LEU A 185 50.36 -21.40 40.51
C LEU A 185 51.83 -21.07 40.31
N ALA A 186 52.18 -19.82 40.04
CA ALA A 186 53.56 -19.37 39.90
C ALA A 186 54.34 -19.53 41.21
N ASP A 187 53.72 -19.20 42.35
CA ASP A 187 54.31 -19.39 43.68
C ASP A 187 54.46 -20.88 44.02
N SER A 188 53.44 -21.70 43.74
CA SER A 188 53.53 -23.16 43.93
C SER A 188 54.66 -23.78 43.08
N CYS A 189 54.84 -23.33 41.84
CA CYS A 189 55.93 -23.81 40.98
C CYS A 189 57.33 -23.38 41.46
N ARG A 190 57.45 -22.24 42.15
CA ARG A 190 58.74 -21.70 42.63
C ARG A 190 59.26 -22.41 43.87
N VAL A 191 58.38 -22.89 44.75
CA VAL A 191 58.74 -23.38 46.09
C VAL A 191 59.40 -24.77 46.07
N ASP A 192 59.08 -25.65 45.11
CA ASP A 192 59.64 -27.01 45.10
C ASP A 192 60.82 -27.23 44.15
N TYR A 193 60.81 -26.63 42.95
CA TYR A 193 61.87 -26.87 41.95
C TYR A 193 63.25 -26.37 42.37
N THR A 194 63.32 -25.26 43.09
CA THR A 194 64.61 -24.68 43.52
C THR A 194 65.27 -25.53 44.62
N SER A 195 64.47 -26.09 45.53
CA SER A 195 64.95 -26.97 46.59
C SER A 195 65.44 -28.32 46.04
N ASP A 196 64.70 -28.90 45.08
CA ASP A 196 65.06 -30.16 44.44
C ASP A 196 66.27 -30.02 43.50
N LEU A 197 66.36 -28.90 42.75
CA LEU A 197 67.52 -28.59 41.92
C LEU A 197 68.78 -28.40 42.79
N ALA A 198 68.66 -27.73 43.94
CA ALA A 198 69.75 -27.59 44.89
C ALA A 198 70.17 -28.96 45.46
N ARG A 199 69.22 -29.84 45.76
CA ARG A 199 69.48 -31.20 46.24
C ARG A 199 70.20 -32.06 45.19
N LEU A 200 69.76 -31.98 43.93
CA LEU A 200 70.36 -32.69 42.80
C LEU A 200 71.79 -32.17 42.54
N THR A 201 71.97 -30.86 42.59
CA THR A 201 73.26 -30.21 42.40
C THR A 201 74.24 -30.64 43.50
N ARG A 202 73.83 -30.63 44.79
CA ARG A 202 74.67 -31.13 45.90
C ARG A 202 75.10 -32.58 45.70
N ARG A 203 74.19 -33.47 45.26
CA ARG A 203 74.51 -34.87 44.97
C ARG A 203 75.52 -35.00 43.83
N ARG A 204 75.31 -34.26 42.73
CA ARG A 204 76.26 -34.21 41.61
C ARG A 204 77.65 -33.77 42.07
N THR A 205 77.74 -32.68 42.85
CA THR A 205 79.02 -32.17 43.33
C THR A 205 79.71 -33.14 44.29
N ALA A 206 78.95 -33.88 45.11
CA ALA A 206 79.49 -34.92 45.98
C ALA A 206 80.07 -36.11 45.19
N ILE A 207 79.40 -36.53 44.10
CA ILE A 207 79.90 -37.57 43.20
C ILE A 207 81.19 -37.11 42.53
N VAL A 208 81.21 -35.90 41.97
CA VAL A 208 82.40 -35.33 41.31
C VAL A 208 83.56 -35.20 42.29
N LYS A 209 83.31 -34.74 43.52
CA LYS A 209 84.34 -34.64 44.56
C LYS A 209 84.88 -36.01 44.96
N ARG A 210 84.04 -37.04 45.11
CA ARG A 210 84.50 -38.41 45.37
C ARG A 210 85.36 -38.93 44.22
N PHE A 211 84.95 -38.72 42.98
CA PHE A 211 85.71 -39.12 41.80
C PHE A 211 87.06 -38.41 41.73
N GLN A 212 87.09 -37.10 41.97
CA GLN A 212 88.32 -36.31 42.03
C GLN A 212 89.22 -36.73 43.19
N GLN A 213 88.67 -37.04 44.37
CA GLN A 213 89.43 -37.61 45.48
C GLN A 213 90.08 -38.93 45.10
N ILE A 214 89.34 -39.86 44.50
CA ILE A 214 89.90 -41.14 44.03
C ILE A 214 91.05 -40.92 43.05
N VAL A 215 90.89 -39.96 42.12
CA VAL A 215 91.93 -39.60 41.14
C VAL A 215 93.14 -38.88 41.78
N THR A 216 92.96 -38.14 42.86
CA THR A 216 94.03 -37.31 43.47
C THR A 216 94.72 -37.97 44.67
N THR A 217 94.03 -38.80 45.44
CA THR A 217 94.61 -39.57 46.56
C THR A 217 95.02 -40.99 46.16
N GLY A 218 94.69 -41.42 44.94
CA GLY A 218 95.14 -42.67 44.35
C GLY A 218 96.62 -42.62 43.98
N ASN A 219 97.46 -43.12 44.88
CA ASN A 219 98.85 -43.50 44.63
C ASN A 219 98.95 -44.24 43.28
N ARG A 220 99.71 -43.69 42.33
CA ARG A 220 99.82 -44.11 40.91
C ARG A 220 100.49 -45.48 40.69
N GLN A 221 100.20 -46.47 41.53
CA GLN A 221 100.66 -47.84 41.40
C GLN A 221 99.56 -48.82 41.80
N SER A 222 98.43 -48.76 41.12
CA SER A 222 97.79 -49.96 40.59
C SER A 222 96.89 -49.49 39.47
N VAL A 223 97.25 -49.87 38.24
CA VAL A 223 96.30 -49.89 37.14
C VAL A 223 95.19 -50.80 37.64
N HIS A 224 93.98 -50.28 37.83
CA HIS A 224 92.81 -51.13 38.03
C HIS A 224 92.85 -52.18 36.91
N THR A 225 93.11 -53.41 37.29
CA THR A 225 93.13 -54.54 36.36
C THR A 225 91.76 -54.60 35.70
N ALA A 226 91.70 -55.08 34.46
CA ALA A 226 90.44 -55.15 33.72
C ALA A 226 89.33 -55.83 34.54
N ASP A 227 89.71 -56.77 35.43
CA ASP A 227 88.84 -57.46 36.36
C ASP A 227 88.22 -56.55 37.44
N ASP A 228 88.94 -55.57 37.99
CA ASP A 228 88.39 -54.64 38.98
C ASP A 228 87.40 -53.66 38.34
N LEU A 229 87.69 -53.25 37.10
CA LEU A 229 86.77 -52.45 36.29
C LEU A 229 85.55 -53.27 35.88
N HIS A 230 85.72 -54.58 35.64
CA HIS A 230 84.61 -55.49 35.33
C HIS A 230 83.75 -55.75 36.56
N GLU A 231 84.34 -55.92 37.75
CA GLU A 231 83.60 -56.04 39.01
C GLU A 231 82.85 -54.75 39.35
N GLU A 232 83.47 -53.58 39.20
CA GLU A 232 82.78 -52.31 39.48
C GLU A 232 81.72 -52.00 38.42
N ALA A 233 81.95 -52.36 37.15
CA ALA A 233 80.92 -52.29 36.11
C ALA A 233 79.77 -53.26 36.37
N ALA A 234 80.05 -54.49 36.81
CA ALA A 234 79.04 -55.48 37.18
C ALA A 234 78.26 -55.04 38.42
N ARG A 235 78.93 -54.42 39.40
CA ARG A 235 78.27 -53.84 40.58
C ARG A 235 77.38 -52.67 40.21
N LEU A 236 77.83 -51.79 39.32
CA LEU A 236 77.01 -50.67 38.81
C LEU A 236 75.85 -51.18 37.97
N ASP A 237 76.03 -52.24 37.17
CA ASP A 237 74.96 -52.87 36.41
C ASP A 237 73.95 -53.54 37.34
N ASP A 238 74.38 -54.22 38.41
CA ASP A 238 73.49 -54.82 39.41
C ASP A 238 72.69 -53.75 40.17
N VAL A 239 73.33 -52.63 40.54
CA VAL A 239 72.65 -51.48 41.17
C VAL A 239 71.67 -50.79 40.20
N LEU A 240 72.03 -50.66 38.91
CA LEU A 240 71.14 -50.13 37.89
C LEU A 240 69.99 -51.10 37.59
N GLN A 241 70.22 -52.41 37.63
CA GLN A 241 69.19 -53.42 37.51
C GLN A 241 68.27 -53.45 38.73
N THR A 242 68.78 -53.25 39.95
CA THR A 242 67.91 -53.14 41.14
C THR A 242 67.10 -51.86 41.14
N LEU A 243 67.66 -50.73 40.70
CA LEU A 243 66.92 -49.48 40.48
C LEU A 243 65.88 -49.63 39.35
N SER A 244 66.25 -50.28 38.24
CA SER A 244 65.35 -50.60 37.14
C SER A 244 64.22 -51.53 37.60
N LYS A 245 64.53 -52.56 38.41
CA LYS A 245 63.56 -53.46 39.04
C LYS A 245 62.67 -52.75 40.04
N GLN A 246 63.17 -51.78 40.80
CA GLN A 246 62.34 -50.96 41.70
C GLN A 246 61.41 -50.02 40.93
N ILE A 247 61.86 -49.47 39.80
CA ILE A 247 61.04 -48.66 38.89
C ILE A 247 60.00 -49.51 38.15
N THR A 248 60.33 -50.75 37.78
CA THR A 248 59.40 -51.68 37.11
C THR A 248 58.46 -52.38 38.09
N HIS A 249 58.85 -52.62 39.35
CA HIS A 249 57.97 -53.22 40.36
C HIS A 249 56.95 -52.22 40.92
N THR A 250 57.17 -50.90 40.75
CA THR A 250 56.12 -49.89 40.99
C THR A 250 55.15 -49.75 39.81
N TYR A 251 55.47 -50.27 38.62
CA TYR A 251 54.62 -50.20 37.43
C TYR A 251 54.81 -51.45 36.56
N GLU A 252 54.43 -52.62 37.07
CA GLU A 252 54.44 -53.85 36.27
C GLU A 252 53.11 -53.98 35.49
N ILE A 253 52.85 -52.98 34.64
CA ILE A 253 51.97 -53.15 33.49
C ILE A 253 52.90 -53.49 32.34
N LYS A 254 52.73 -54.67 31.74
CA LYS A 254 53.41 -55.08 30.50
C LYS A 254 53.04 -54.09 29.39
N VAL A 255 53.81 -53.02 29.25
CA VAL A 255 53.69 -52.06 28.17
C VAL A 255 54.82 -52.39 27.19
N ASP A 256 54.47 -53.01 26.06
CA ASP A 256 55.26 -52.95 24.82
C ASP A 256 55.86 -51.56 24.72
N LYS A 257 57.17 -51.41 24.47
CA LYS A 257 57.91 -50.12 24.53
C LYS A 257 57.12 -48.94 23.94
N VAL A 258 56.25 -48.35 24.74
CA VAL A 258 55.47 -47.19 24.39
C VAL A 258 56.45 -46.06 24.55
N HIS A 259 56.80 -45.43 23.43
CA HIS A 259 57.60 -44.23 23.46
C HIS A 259 56.77 -43.14 24.14
N VAL A 260 56.92 -43.02 25.47
CA VAL A 260 56.13 -42.11 26.33
C VAL A 260 56.09 -40.71 25.74
N ARG A 261 57.21 -40.22 25.21
CA ARG A 261 57.28 -38.91 24.54
C ARG A 261 56.37 -38.81 23.30
N ARG A 262 56.31 -39.88 22.49
CA ARG A 262 55.46 -39.92 21.29
C ARG A 262 53.99 -39.92 21.68
N GLU A 263 53.59 -40.76 22.65
CA GLU A 263 52.22 -40.78 23.12
C GLU A 263 51.81 -39.49 23.83
N LEU A 264 52.71 -38.87 24.61
CA LEU A 264 52.44 -37.56 25.23
C LEU A 264 52.27 -36.46 24.18
N SER A 265 53.11 -36.44 23.14
CA SER A 265 52.93 -35.49 22.03
C SER A 265 51.65 -35.77 21.24
N GLN A 266 51.29 -37.04 21.04
CA GLN A 266 50.07 -37.41 20.35
C GLN A 266 48.82 -37.05 21.16
N ALA A 267 48.81 -37.34 22.46
CA ALA A 267 47.74 -36.97 23.38
C ALA A 267 47.60 -35.44 23.49
N TRP A 268 48.72 -34.71 23.61
CA TRP A 268 48.72 -33.25 23.58
C TRP A 268 48.13 -32.69 22.29
N ASN A 269 48.54 -33.21 21.13
CA ASN A 269 48.01 -32.75 19.85
C ASN A 269 46.52 -33.06 19.67
N LEU A 270 46.05 -34.21 20.18
CA LEU A 270 44.63 -34.55 20.17
C LEU A 270 43.82 -33.63 21.09
N ASP A 271 44.34 -33.33 22.29
CA ASP A 271 43.70 -32.42 23.24
C ASP A 271 43.61 -30.99 22.69
N GLN A 272 44.70 -30.51 22.06
CA GLN A 272 44.71 -29.21 21.37
C GLN A 272 43.74 -29.19 20.17
N LEU A 273 43.67 -30.26 19.38
CA LEU A 273 42.72 -30.38 18.27
C LEU A 273 41.28 -30.34 18.78
N GLU A 274 40.97 -31.06 19.85
CA GLU A 274 39.63 -31.10 20.42
C GLU A 274 39.24 -29.75 21.04
N THR A 275 40.19 -29.07 21.68
CA THR A 275 40.02 -27.69 22.17
C THR A 275 39.71 -26.74 21.01
N LEU A 276 40.44 -26.82 19.90
CA LEU A 276 40.19 -26.01 18.71
C LEU A 276 38.82 -26.30 18.10
N ARG A 277 38.39 -27.57 18.05
CA ARG A 277 37.04 -27.94 17.58
C ARG A 277 35.94 -27.42 18.48
N ALA A 278 36.14 -27.48 19.80
CA ALA A 278 35.20 -26.92 20.76
C ALA A 278 35.08 -25.39 20.58
N HIS A 279 36.19 -24.71 20.33
CA HIS A 279 36.20 -23.28 20.01
C HIS A 279 35.52 -22.96 18.67
N GLU A 280 35.79 -23.74 17.61
CA GLU A 280 35.12 -23.62 16.31
C GLU A 280 33.60 -23.78 16.46
N GLY A 281 33.15 -24.83 17.15
CA GLY A 281 31.72 -25.05 17.40
C GLY A 281 31.07 -23.95 18.25
N ALA A 282 31.78 -23.40 19.25
CA ALA A 282 31.29 -22.26 20.02
C ALA A 282 31.19 -20.98 19.16
N LEU A 283 32.14 -20.78 18.25
CA LEU A 283 32.14 -19.63 17.33
C LEU A 283 31.01 -19.75 16.31
N ASP A 284 30.81 -20.92 15.71
CA ASP A 284 29.69 -21.21 14.81
C ASP A 284 28.35 -21.00 15.52
N SER A 285 28.21 -21.47 16.77
CA SER A 285 27.00 -21.23 17.56
C SER A 285 26.77 -19.74 17.83
N ALA A 286 27.82 -18.96 18.08
CA ALA A 286 27.72 -17.53 18.30
C ALA A 286 27.37 -16.77 17.00
N VAL A 287 27.94 -17.16 15.86
CA VAL A 287 27.61 -16.60 14.54
C VAL A 287 26.15 -16.89 14.19
N ASN A 288 25.70 -18.13 14.36
CA ASN A 288 24.30 -18.50 14.12
C ASN A 288 23.33 -17.74 15.04
N ALA A 289 23.69 -17.55 16.31
CA ALA A 289 22.88 -16.76 17.24
C ALA A 289 22.85 -15.27 16.83
N LEU A 290 23.97 -14.69 16.43
CA LEU A 290 24.02 -13.30 15.93
C LEU A 290 23.14 -13.12 14.68
N GLU A 291 23.20 -14.06 13.73
CA GLU A 291 22.40 -14.00 12.52
C GLU A 291 20.90 -14.16 12.83
N ALA A 292 20.54 -15.16 13.64
CA ALA A 292 19.15 -15.46 13.97
C ALA A 292 18.51 -14.45 14.91
N GLU A 293 19.21 -13.99 15.95
CA GLU A 293 18.63 -13.15 17.00
C GLU A 293 18.84 -11.66 16.77
N VAL A 294 19.83 -11.25 15.97
CA VAL A 294 20.14 -9.83 15.76
C VAL A 294 19.94 -9.41 14.30
N LEU A 295 20.58 -10.09 13.34
CA LEU A 295 20.56 -9.64 11.95
C LEU A 295 19.17 -9.80 11.31
N ASN A 296 18.51 -10.94 11.52
CA ASN A 296 17.18 -11.17 10.96
C ASN A 296 16.13 -10.20 11.52
N PRO A 297 16.00 -10.00 12.86
CA PRO A 297 15.07 -9.01 13.39
C PRO A 297 15.39 -7.58 12.95
N LEU A 298 16.67 -7.23 12.79
CA LEU A 298 17.06 -5.92 12.28
C LEU A 298 16.64 -5.73 10.81
N SER A 299 16.76 -6.77 9.98
CA SER A 299 16.26 -6.78 8.61
C SER A 299 14.74 -6.63 8.58
N ASP A 300 14.02 -7.35 9.44
CA ASP A 300 12.56 -7.25 9.54
C ASP A 300 12.12 -5.83 9.94
N ILE A 301 12.81 -5.20 10.90
CA ILE A 301 12.56 -3.81 11.32
C ILE A 301 12.88 -2.84 10.17
N GLN A 302 13.97 -3.07 9.43
CA GLN A 302 14.32 -2.25 8.28
C GLN A 302 13.25 -2.33 7.19
N ASP A 303 12.78 -3.53 6.86
CA ASP A 303 11.71 -3.74 5.88
C ASP A 303 10.40 -3.09 6.33
N GLU A 304 10.05 -3.20 7.62
CA GLU A 304 8.89 -2.51 8.20
C GLU A 304 9.04 -0.98 8.13
N LEU A 305 10.24 -0.45 8.39
CA LEU A 305 10.53 0.97 8.33
C LEU A 305 10.45 1.51 6.89
N VAL A 306 10.96 0.75 5.92
CA VAL A 306 10.85 1.07 4.48
C VAL A 306 9.38 1.07 4.07
N ALA A 307 8.61 0.05 4.45
CA ALA A 307 7.17 0.00 4.17
C ALA A 307 6.43 1.21 4.78
N LYS A 308 6.74 1.58 6.04
CA LYS A 308 6.16 2.78 6.67
C LYS A 308 6.60 4.07 5.98
N SER A 309 7.85 4.18 5.54
CA SER A 309 8.35 5.34 4.81
C SER A 309 7.60 5.55 3.50
N THR A 310 7.28 4.48 2.77
CA THR A 310 6.46 4.59 1.55
C THR A 310 5.04 5.08 1.84
N LEU A 311 4.41 4.59 2.91
CA LEU A 311 3.09 5.07 3.34
C LEU A 311 3.11 6.55 3.78
N ILE A 312 4.20 7.02 4.39
CA ILE A 312 4.38 8.42 4.75
C ILE A 312 4.51 9.27 3.48
N ALA A 313 5.32 8.84 2.51
CA ALA A 313 5.46 9.54 1.24
C ALA A 313 4.12 9.63 0.48
N ASP A 314 3.33 8.56 0.45
CA ASP A 314 1.98 8.56 -0.14
C ASP A 314 1.04 9.52 0.61
N ALA A 315 1.10 9.55 1.94
CA ALA A 315 0.30 10.48 2.74
C ALA A 315 0.71 11.94 2.51
N GLU A 316 2.01 12.23 2.41
CA GLU A 316 2.54 13.56 2.07
C GLU A 316 2.09 14.00 0.69
N ALA A 317 2.12 13.11 -0.31
CA ALA A 317 1.62 13.39 -1.65
C ALA A 317 0.10 13.73 -1.64
N VAL A 318 -0.70 12.97 -0.88
CA VAL A 318 -2.15 13.24 -0.76
C VAL A 318 -2.43 14.55 -0.01
N ILE A 319 -1.65 14.87 1.03
CA ILE A 319 -1.77 16.14 1.75
C ILE A 319 -1.35 17.31 0.85
N GLY A 320 -0.30 17.14 0.05
CA GLY A 320 0.15 18.12 -0.94
C GLY A 320 -0.94 18.42 -1.96
N ALA A 321 -1.52 17.39 -2.59
CA ALA A 321 -2.62 17.54 -3.52
C ALA A 321 -3.85 18.22 -2.88
N LEU A 322 -4.17 17.90 -1.62
CA LEU A 322 -5.26 18.56 -0.90
C LEU A 322 -4.97 20.05 -0.62
N ALA A 323 -3.72 20.40 -0.33
CA ALA A 323 -3.33 21.79 -0.11
C ALA A 323 -3.46 22.60 -1.41
N GLU A 324 -3.00 22.06 -2.54
CA GLU A 324 -3.16 22.67 -3.86
C GLU A 324 -4.64 22.92 -4.21
N GLU A 325 -5.51 21.91 -4.04
CA GLU A 325 -6.95 22.04 -4.30
C GLU A 325 -7.64 23.05 -3.36
N LEU A 326 -7.15 23.21 -2.12
CA LEU A 326 -7.66 24.22 -1.20
C LEU A 326 -7.19 25.62 -1.56
N GLU A 327 -5.97 25.77 -2.08
CA GLU A 327 -5.46 27.04 -2.61
C GLU A 327 -6.28 27.47 -3.84
N GLU A 328 -6.52 26.56 -4.80
CA GLU A 328 -7.37 26.82 -5.98
C GLU A 328 -8.81 27.21 -5.56
N ALA A 329 -9.41 26.47 -4.62
CA ALA A 329 -10.75 26.81 -4.12
C ALA A 329 -10.80 28.17 -3.39
N VAL A 330 -9.71 28.61 -2.77
CA VAL A 330 -9.61 29.95 -2.15
C VAL A 330 -9.47 31.02 -3.24
N GLU A 331 -8.66 30.78 -4.26
CA GLU A 331 -8.52 31.67 -5.42
C GLU A 331 -9.86 31.86 -6.14
N ASP A 332 -10.59 30.78 -6.43
CA ASP A 332 -11.94 30.81 -7.01
C ASP A 332 -12.91 31.64 -6.15
N CYS A 333 -12.80 31.49 -4.82
CA CYS A 333 -13.66 32.20 -3.88
C CYS A 333 -13.36 33.71 -3.87
N GLU A 334 -12.08 34.09 -3.97
CA GLU A 334 -11.66 35.48 -4.09
C GLU A 334 -12.04 36.07 -5.45
N GLU A 335 -11.90 35.32 -6.54
CA GLU A 335 -12.35 35.74 -7.87
C GLU A 335 -13.87 35.95 -7.90
N ALA A 336 -14.65 35.01 -7.34
CA ALA A 336 -16.10 35.14 -7.20
C ALA A 336 -16.49 36.36 -6.34
N LYS A 337 -15.78 36.62 -5.23
CA LYS A 337 -16.00 37.83 -4.42
C LYS A 337 -15.71 39.10 -5.20
N GLN A 338 -14.63 39.12 -5.99
CA GLN A 338 -14.30 40.27 -6.83
C GLN A 338 -15.34 40.49 -7.93
N ALA A 339 -15.82 39.43 -8.57
CA ALA A 339 -16.89 39.48 -9.55
C ALA A 339 -18.18 40.06 -8.93
N VAL A 340 -18.59 39.56 -7.76
CA VAL A 340 -19.74 40.08 -7.02
C VAL A 340 -19.53 41.55 -6.64
N ALA A 341 -18.38 41.92 -6.09
CA ALA A 341 -18.08 43.31 -5.71
C ALA A 341 -18.13 44.28 -6.91
N CYS A 342 -17.76 43.81 -8.10
CA CYS A 342 -17.88 44.57 -9.34
C CYS A 342 -19.35 44.76 -9.75
N MET A 343 -20.19 43.74 -9.56
CA MET A 343 -21.65 43.84 -9.81
C MET A 343 -22.37 44.71 -8.77
N THR A 344 -21.98 44.68 -7.49
CA THR A 344 -22.66 45.45 -6.43
C THR A 344 -22.46 46.96 -6.60
N ARG A 345 -21.29 47.41 -7.10
CA ARG A 345 -21.03 48.83 -7.39
C ARG A 345 -21.97 49.45 -8.44
N ALA A 346 -22.70 48.64 -9.21
CA ALA A 346 -23.66 49.11 -10.20
C ALA A 346 -25.12 49.19 -9.68
N SER A 347 -25.45 48.67 -8.48
CA SER A 347 -26.85 48.52 -8.03
C SER A 347 -27.18 48.99 -6.61
N ASP A 348 -26.27 49.76 -5.99
CA ASP A 348 -26.45 50.28 -4.63
C ASP A 348 -27.40 51.48 -4.58
N LEU A 349 -28.71 51.19 -4.50
CA LEU A 349 -29.72 52.06 -3.83
C LEU A 349 -31.03 51.34 -3.42
N ARG A 350 -31.21 50.03 -3.64
CA ARG A 350 -32.50 49.34 -3.33
C ARG A 350 -32.45 48.10 -2.41
N HIS A 351 -31.28 47.61 -1.99
CA HIS A 351 -31.16 46.28 -1.36
C HIS A 351 -31.30 46.19 0.17
N ALA A 352 -31.54 47.28 0.89
CA ALA A 352 -31.65 47.23 2.36
C ALA A 352 -32.89 46.47 2.86
N ASN A 353 -33.97 46.38 2.07
CA ASN A 353 -35.19 45.66 2.45
C ASN A 353 -35.14 44.13 2.19
N ASP A 354 -34.15 43.64 1.44
CA ASP A 354 -34.08 42.22 1.07
C ASP A 354 -33.33 41.35 2.09
N LEU A 355 -32.56 41.99 2.98
CA LEU A 355 -31.80 41.30 4.03
C LEU A 355 -32.71 40.71 5.11
N GLU A 356 -33.85 41.35 5.39
CA GLU A 356 -34.83 40.88 6.37
C GLU A 356 -35.60 39.65 5.86
N SER A 357 -35.86 39.59 4.55
CA SER A 357 -36.41 38.42 3.84
C SER A 357 -35.49 37.20 3.94
N ARG A 358 -34.18 37.41 3.78
CA ARG A 358 -33.16 36.35 3.82
C ARG A 358 -32.94 35.77 5.23
N LEU A 359 -33.12 36.58 6.28
CA LEU A 359 -33.04 36.11 7.67
C LEU A 359 -34.24 35.23 8.09
N LYS A 360 -35.42 35.46 7.51
CA LYS A 360 -36.57 34.55 7.67
C LYS A 360 -36.41 33.25 6.89
N ALA A 361 -35.67 33.25 5.77
CA ALA A 361 -35.36 32.05 4.99
C ALA A 361 -34.34 31.13 5.70
N THR A 362 -33.37 31.69 6.43
CA THR A 362 -32.38 30.89 7.19
C THR A 362 -32.98 30.20 8.42
N LEU A 363 -34.06 30.71 9.00
CA LEU A 363 -34.80 30.01 10.08
C LEU A 363 -35.61 28.80 9.57
N LYS A 364 -36.05 28.81 8.31
CA LYS A 364 -36.58 27.62 7.61
C LYS A 364 -35.49 26.57 7.30
N SER A 365 -34.21 26.96 7.26
CA SER A 365 -33.06 26.05 7.06
C SER A 365 -32.82 25.05 8.20
N SER A 366 -33.59 25.09 9.29
CA SER A 366 -33.62 23.98 10.28
C SER A 366 -34.25 22.69 9.71
N GLU A 367 -34.96 22.77 8.58
CA GLU A 367 -35.28 21.61 7.72
C GLU A 367 -34.04 20.91 7.15
N GLY A 368 -32.88 21.58 7.13
CA GLY A 368 -31.60 20.98 6.71
C GLY A 368 -31.14 19.82 7.61
N ALA A 369 -31.51 19.84 8.90
CA ALA A 369 -31.22 18.72 9.80
C ALA A 369 -32.08 17.50 9.47
N LEU A 370 -33.35 17.70 9.07
CA LEU A 370 -34.24 16.64 8.59
C LEU A 370 -33.84 16.13 7.20
N LYS A 371 -33.33 17.01 6.32
CA LYS A 371 -32.78 16.63 5.00
C LYS A 371 -31.52 15.76 5.14
N SER A 372 -30.64 16.10 6.08
CA SER A 372 -29.49 15.26 6.45
C SER A 372 -29.96 13.90 6.97
N LEU A 373 -30.95 13.86 7.87
CA LEU A 373 -31.47 12.61 8.42
C LEU A 373 -32.15 11.72 7.35
N ARG A 374 -32.84 12.30 6.37
CA ARG A 374 -33.37 11.57 5.19
C ARG A 374 -32.26 11.01 4.30
N SER A 375 -31.16 11.74 4.11
CA SER A 375 -29.99 11.25 3.36
C SER A 375 -29.37 10.03 4.04
N TRP A 376 -29.22 10.04 5.36
CA TRP A 376 -28.74 8.88 6.12
C TRP A 376 -29.69 7.68 6.00
N ILE A 377 -31.01 7.89 6.03
CA ILE A 377 -32.00 6.82 5.83
C ILE A 377 -31.89 6.23 4.41
N SER A 378 -31.69 7.06 3.38
CA SER A 378 -31.50 6.59 2.00
C SER A 378 -30.26 5.70 1.85
N ILE A 379 -29.14 6.09 2.46
CA ILE A 379 -27.91 5.28 2.45
C ILE A 379 -28.15 3.95 3.17
N ILE A 380 -28.83 3.95 4.32
CA ILE A 380 -29.15 2.73 5.06
C ILE A 380 -30.06 1.80 4.24
N MET A 381 -31.03 2.35 3.50
CA MET A 381 -31.90 1.57 2.61
C MET A 381 -31.15 1.00 1.40
N GLN A 382 -30.24 1.76 0.79
CA GLN A 382 -29.43 1.27 -0.33
C GLN A 382 -28.53 0.09 0.09
N ILE A 383 -27.95 0.15 1.28
CA ILE A 383 -27.13 -0.94 1.83
C ILE A 383 -28.02 -2.08 2.38
N ALA A 384 -29.32 -1.86 2.61
CA ALA A 384 -30.28 -2.91 2.94
C ALA A 384 -30.57 -3.87 1.78
N GLY A 385 -30.31 -3.47 0.53
CA GLY A 385 -30.35 -4.36 -0.63
C GLY A 385 -29.36 -5.53 -0.55
N ASN A 386 -28.26 -5.37 0.19
CA ASN A 386 -27.17 -6.36 0.30
C ASN A 386 -27.26 -7.23 1.58
N ARG A 387 -28.46 -7.40 2.14
CA ARG A 387 -28.62 -8.11 3.42
C ARG A 387 -28.52 -9.64 3.22
N PRO A 388 -27.78 -10.37 4.06
CA PRO A 388 -27.71 -11.83 3.97
C PRO A 388 -29.10 -12.46 4.06
N ALA A 389 -29.39 -13.41 3.17
CA ALA A 389 -30.62 -14.19 3.18
C ALA A 389 -30.74 -14.94 4.51
N GLY A 390 -31.62 -14.46 5.41
CA GLY A 390 -31.78 -14.99 6.77
C GLY A 390 -31.74 -13.95 7.89
N SER A 391 -31.43 -12.69 7.58
CA SER A 391 -31.47 -11.60 8.57
C SER A 391 -32.91 -11.21 8.94
N PRO A 392 -33.27 -11.03 10.23
CA PRO A 392 -34.64 -10.64 10.65
C PRO A 392 -35.05 -9.31 10.00
N PRO A 393 -36.31 -9.12 9.57
CA PRO A 393 -36.75 -7.92 8.84
C PRO A 393 -36.36 -6.62 9.54
N MET A 394 -35.84 -5.66 8.77
CA MET A 394 -35.31 -4.40 9.29
C MET A 394 -36.48 -3.50 9.68
N ILE A 395 -36.68 -3.31 10.98
CA ILE A 395 -37.69 -2.41 11.53
C ILE A 395 -36.93 -1.25 12.17
N LEU A 396 -36.95 -0.08 11.51
CA LEU A 396 -36.33 1.16 12.00
C LEU A 396 -37.46 2.10 12.43
N LEU A 397 -37.95 1.95 13.67
CA LEU A 397 -39.04 2.77 14.18
C LEU A 397 -38.50 3.96 14.98
N ASN A 398 -37.34 3.79 15.62
CA ASN A 398 -36.76 4.81 16.47
C ASN A 398 -35.24 4.95 16.22
N GLN A 399 -34.66 6.01 16.76
CA GLN A 399 -33.24 6.34 16.59
C GLN A 399 -32.33 5.24 17.15
N GLN A 400 -32.79 4.52 18.17
CA GLN A 400 -32.06 3.43 18.79
C GLN A 400 -31.93 2.22 17.84
N ASP A 401 -33.00 1.88 17.12
CA ASP A 401 -32.99 0.81 16.10
C ASP A 401 -31.94 1.08 15.00
N ILE A 402 -31.78 2.35 14.60
CA ILE A 402 -30.77 2.79 13.62
C ILE A 402 -29.36 2.57 14.16
N PHE A 403 -29.09 2.97 15.40
CA PHE A 403 -27.79 2.77 16.03
C PHE A 403 -27.46 1.28 16.19
N GLU A 404 -28.43 0.46 16.59
CA GLU A 404 -28.24 -0.99 16.75
C GLU A 404 -27.97 -1.68 15.42
N GLU A 405 -28.65 -1.30 14.33
CA GLU A 405 -28.38 -1.86 13.00
C GLU A 405 -27.00 -1.41 12.47
N ILE A 406 -26.58 -0.17 12.72
CA ILE A 406 -25.22 0.30 12.39
C ILE A 406 -24.16 -0.50 13.16
N GLN A 407 -24.35 -0.69 14.47
CA GLN A 407 -23.43 -1.49 15.28
C GLN A 407 -23.38 -2.96 14.82
N ARG A 408 -24.54 -3.55 14.49
CA ARG A 408 -24.63 -4.92 13.96
C ARG A 408 -23.87 -5.06 12.65
N ARG A 409 -23.97 -4.08 11.74
CA ARG A 409 -23.24 -4.07 10.46
C ARG A 409 -21.75 -3.82 10.64
N PHE A 410 -21.36 -2.95 11.56
CA PHE A 410 -19.97 -2.74 11.90
C PHE A 410 -19.33 -4.03 12.42
N LYS A 411 -20.04 -4.75 13.30
CA LYS A 411 -19.61 -6.06 13.78
C LYS A 411 -19.51 -7.08 12.66
N ALA A 412 -20.54 -7.22 11.82
CA ALA A 412 -20.52 -8.15 10.69
C ALA A 412 -19.40 -7.86 9.68
N SER A 413 -19.11 -6.57 9.42
CA SER A 413 -18.00 -6.17 8.56
C SER A 413 -16.64 -6.54 9.18
N THR A 414 -16.49 -6.35 10.49
CA THR A 414 -15.27 -6.71 11.23
C THR A 414 -15.08 -8.23 11.24
N ASP A 415 -16.15 -9.00 11.48
CA ASP A 415 -16.14 -10.45 11.45
C ASP A 415 -15.78 -10.98 10.03
N SER A 416 -16.32 -10.35 8.98
CA SER A 416 -15.98 -10.66 7.58
C SER A 416 -14.50 -10.38 7.29
N ALA A 417 -13.98 -9.23 7.70
CA ALA A 417 -12.57 -8.88 7.51
C ALA A 417 -11.64 -9.86 8.25
N GLN A 418 -12.00 -10.27 9.47
CA GLN A 418 -11.27 -11.31 10.21
C GLN A 418 -11.33 -12.67 9.50
N GLN A 419 -12.48 -13.03 8.92
CA GLN A 419 -12.62 -14.27 8.17
C GLN A 419 -11.78 -14.24 6.88
N GLU A 420 -11.71 -13.11 6.17
CA GLU A 420 -10.82 -12.94 5.02
C GLU A 420 -9.35 -13.02 5.41
N LEU A 421 -8.96 -12.42 6.54
CA LEU A 421 -7.60 -12.54 7.07
C LEU A 421 -7.26 -14.00 7.40
N ALA A 422 -8.19 -14.72 8.04
CA ALA A 422 -8.01 -16.15 8.32
C ALA A 422 -7.86 -16.96 7.02
N LYS A 423 -8.69 -16.69 6.01
CA LYS A 423 -8.57 -17.32 4.67
C LYS A 423 -7.23 -17.01 4.02
N ALA A 424 -6.77 -15.76 4.06
CA ALA A 424 -5.48 -15.36 3.53
C ALA A 424 -4.31 -16.09 4.22
N ASN A 425 -4.37 -16.23 5.54
CA ASN A 425 -3.38 -17.02 6.29
C ASN A 425 -3.40 -18.50 5.92
N THR A 426 -4.60 -19.06 5.71
CA THR A 426 -4.76 -20.47 5.28
C THR A 426 -4.18 -20.66 3.88
N LEU A 427 -4.49 -19.75 2.95
CA LEU A 427 -3.94 -19.73 1.59
C LEU A 427 -2.42 -19.59 1.60
N ALA A 428 -1.86 -18.74 2.47
CA ALA A 428 -0.41 -18.60 2.60
C ALA A 428 0.26 -19.91 3.06
N ALA A 429 -0.37 -20.64 3.98
CA ALA A 429 0.10 -21.96 4.40
C ALA A 429 0.00 -23.00 3.27
N GLU A 430 -1.10 -23.02 2.53
CA GLU A 430 -1.29 -23.88 1.35
C GLU A 430 -0.26 -23.57 0.26
N LEU A 431 0.01 -22.28 -0.02
CA LEU A 431 1.02 -21.85 -0.98
C LEU A 431 2.43 -22.24 -0.55
N ARG A 432 2.75 -22.23 0.76
CA ARG A 432 4.04 -22.74 1.27
C ARG A 432 4.16 -24.26 1.06
N SER A 433 3.09 -25.01 1.29
CA SER A 433 3.02 -26.46 1.02
C SER A 433 3.14 -26.77 -0.48
N PHE A 434 2.49 -25.97 -1.32
CA PHE A 434 2.62 -26.06 -2.77
C PHE A 434 4.05 -25.73 -3.21
N ARG A 435 4.66 -24.68 -2.67
CA ARG A 435 6.04 -24.30 -2.97
C ARG A 435 7.05 -25.37 -2.54
N SER A 436 6.85 -26.05 -1.41
CA SER A 436 7.74 -27.12 -0.96
C SER A 436 7.62 -28.38 -1.83
N SER A 437 6.39 -28.78 -2.20
CA SER A 437 6.15 -29.91 -3.11
C SER A 437 6.67 -29.65 -4.54
N HIS A 438 6.57 -28.42 -5.03
CA HIS A 438 7.10 -28.04 -6.35
C HIS A 438 8.58 -27.68 -6.36
N ASN A 439 9.26 -27.57 -5.21
CA ASN A 439 10.68 -27.23 -5.17
C ASN A 439 11.53 -28.27 -5.90
N THR A 440 11.21 -29.56 -5.77
CA THR A 440 11.91 -30.66 -6.48
C THR A 440 11.71 -30.56 -8.00
N LEU A 441 10.49 -30.26 -8.44
CA LEU A 441 10.17 -30.06 -9.85
C LEU A 441 10.86 -28.82 -10.41
N LEU A 442 10.79 -27.69 -9.68
CA LEU A 442 11.45 -26.44 -10.05
C LEU A 442 12.97 -26.61 -10.09
N LYS A 443 13.58 -27.30 -9.12
CA LYS A 443 15.02 -27.63 -9.16
C LYS A 443 15.38 -28.45 -10.40
N ALA A 444 14.59 -29.46 -10.75
CA ALA A 444 14.82 -30.25 -11.96
C ALA A 444 14.66 -29.40 -13.23
N VAL A 445 13.66 -28.52 -13.27
CA VAL A 445 13.38 -27.63 -14.39
C VAL A 445 14.48 -26.57 -14.57
N TYR A 446 14.96 -25.96 -13.49
CA TYR A 446 16.06 -24.98 -13.53
C TYR A 446 17.42 -25.65 -13.78
N ALA A 447 17.66 -26.86 -13.27
CA ALA A 447 18.87 -27.63 -13.57
C ALA A 447 19.01 -28.00 -15.06
N ASN A 448 17.90 -28.05 -15.79
CA ASN A 448 17.86 -28.28 -17.23
C ASN A 448 17.61 -27.00 -18.05
N SER A 449 17.56 -25.83 -17.41
CA SER A 449 17.42 -24.54 -18.09
C SER A 449 18.75 -24.15 -18.75
N PRO A 450 18.75 -23.65 -19.99
CA PRO A 450 19.97 -23.32 -20.72
C PRO A 450 20.81 -22.21 -20.07
N VAL A 451 20.19 -21.36 -19.23
CA VAL A 451 20.88 -20.32 -18.45
C VAL A 451 20.23 -20.19 -17.08
N ASN A 452 21.03 -20.17 -16.00
CA ASN A 452 20.57 -20.10 -14.60
C ASN A 452 19.75 -18.83 -14.27
N THR A 453 19.72 -17.85 -15.17
CA THR A 453 18.98 -16.59 -15.04
C THR A 453 17.79 -16.47 -15.99
N SER A 454 17.59 -17.42 -16.90
CA SER A 454 16.45 -17.42 -17.83
C SER A 454 15.25 -18.15 -17.23
N PRO A 455 14.01 -17.64 -17.39
CA PRO A 455 12.82 -18.36 -16.99
C PRO A 455 12.80 -19.71 -17.71
N PRO A 456 12.58 -20.83 -16.99
CA PRO A 456 12.83 -22.16 -17.53
C PRO A 456 11.84 -22.56 -18.62
N PHE A 457 10.73 -21.83 -18.73
CA PHE A 457 9.81 -21.91 -19.84
C PHE A 457 9.84 -20.57 -20.57
N PRO A 458 10.11 -20.55 -21.88
CA PRO A 458 9.88 -19.35 -22.66
C PRO A 458 8.42 -18.94 -22.50
N ALA A 459 8.16 -17.63 -22.41
CA ALA A 459 6.79 -17.12 -22.42
C ALA A 459 6.04 -17.72 -23.62
N SER A 460 4.80 -18.16 -23.42
CA SER A 460 4.00 -18.71 -24.52
C SER A 460 3.94 -17.69 -25.66
N ALA A 461 3.84 -18.17 -26.91
CA ALA A 461 3.75 -17.27 -28.07
C ALA A 461 2.59 -16.24 -27.92
N ALA A 462 1.49 -16.66 -27.28
CA ALA A 462 0.38 -15.78 -26.94
C ALA A 462 0.76 -14.70 -25.90
N SER A 463 1.49 -15.07 -24.85
CA SER A 463 1.97 -14.12 -23.83
C SER A 463 2.99 -13.14 -24.42
N SER A 464 3.92 -13.62 -25.23
CA SER A 464 4.91 -12.76 -25.90
C SER A 464 4.25 -11.80 -26.91
N ALA A 465 3.24 -12.26 -27.66
CA ALA A 465 2.46 -11.41 -28.56
C ALA A 465 1.63 -10.36 -27.79
N ALA A 466 1.05 -10.74 -26.64
CA ALA A 466 0.33 -9.82 -25.76
C ALA A 466 1.26 -8.77 -25.14
N GLU A 467 2.46 -9.17 -24.70
CA GLU A 467 3.47 -8.26 -24.16
C GLU A 467 3.97 -7.27 -25.22
N GLN A 468 4.26 -7.76 -26.44
CA GLN A 468 4.63 -6.89 -27.57
C GLN A 468 3.50 -5.93 -27.94
N SER A 469 2.24 -6.41 -27.98
CA SER A 469 1.08 -5.55 -28.22
C SER A 469 0.91 -4.52 -27.10
N GLY A 470 1.11 -4.91 -25.84
CA GLY A 470 1.07 -4.03 -24.69
C GLY A 470 2.15 -2.95 -24.73
N ARG A 471 3.39 -3.32 -25.07
CA ARG A 471 4.49 -2.37 -25.27
C ARG A 471 4.18 -1.39 -26.40
N GLY A 472 3.70 -1.89 -27.55
CA GLY A 472 3.29 -1.03 -28.66
C GLY A 472 2.16 -0.07 -28.31
N LYS A 473 1.16 -0.51 -27.52
CA LYS A 473 0.09 0.37 -27.01
C LYS A 473 0.63 1.41 -26.02
N LYS A 474 1.52 1.01 -25.11
CA LYS A 474 2.18 1.91 -24.16
C LYS A 474 2.98 2.99 -24.88
N GLU A 475 3.76 2.62 -25.89
CA GLU A 475 4.54 3.58 -26.70
C GLU A 475 3.62 4.54 -27.45
N ARG A 476 2.53 4.06 -28.07
CA ARG A 476 1.53 4.92 -28.72
C ARG A 476 0.85 5.89 -27.75
N LEU A 477 0.50 5.43 -26.55
CA LEU A 477 -0.08 6.29 -25.52
C LEU A 477 0.92 7.33 -25.01
N ALA A 478 2.19 6.95 -24.84
CA ALA A 478 3.24 7.89 -24.45
C ALA A 478 3.49 8.95 -25.53
N GLU A 479 3.45 8.57 -26.80
CA GLU A 479 3.57 9.49 -27.93
C GLU A 479 2.36 10.41 -28.05
N GLY A 480 1.13 9.88 -27.87
CA GLY A 480 -0.10 10.68 -27.82
C GLY A 480 -0.12 11.67 -26.65
N ALA A 481 0.31 11.25 -25.46
CA ALA A 481 0.44 12.14 -24.30
C ALA A 481 1.47 13.26 -24.55
N LYS A 482 2.59 12.93 -25.21
CA LYS A 482 3.58 13.93 -25.63
C LYS A 482 3.00 14.93 -26.63
N HIS A 483 2.22 14.46 -27.61
CA HIS A 483 1.55 15.33 -28.58
C HIS A 483 0.55 16.28 -27.93
N LEU A 484 -0.32 15.75 -27.05
CA LEU A 484 -1.27 16.56 -26.29
C LEU A 484 -0.58 17.59 -25.39
N SER A 485 0.52 17.20 -24.74
CA SER A 485 1.33 18.14 -23.94
C SER A 485 1.93 19.26 -24.79
N THR A 486 2.39 18.96 -26.02
CA THR A 486 2.88 19.99 -26.94
C THR A 486 1.77 20.89 -27.49
N GLU A 487 0.55 20.36 -27.69
CA GLU A 487 -0.61 21.17 -28.10
C GLU A 487 -1.08 22.09 -26.97
N LEU A 488 -1.17 21.58 -25.74
CA LEU A 488 -1.48 22.36 -24.54
C LEU A 488 -0.45 23.49 -24.32
N ALA A 489 0.85 23.19 -24.44
CA ALA A 489 1.89 24.21 -24.37
C ALA A 489 1.78 25.26 -25.50
N GLY A 490 1.17 24.91 -26.63
CA GLY A 490 0.84 25.85 -27.70
C GLY A 490 -0.37 26.73 -27.40
N ILE A 491 -1.35 26.20 -26.66
CA ILE A 491 -2.57 26.92 -26.22
C ILE A 491 -2.24 27.92 -25.10
N ASP A 492 -1.27 27.60 -24.24
CA ASP A 492 -0.73 28.50 -23.21
C ASP A 492 0.24 29.55 -23.76
N SER A 493 0.39 29.64 -25.09
CA SER A 493 1.15 30.72 -25.70
C SER A 493 0.53 32.09 -25.36
N ASP A 494 1.37 33.04 -24.96
CA ASP A 494 1.02 34.47 -24.82
C ASP A 494 0.14 35.00 -25.97
N ARG A 495 0.32 34.45 -27.17
CA ARG A 495 -0.43 34.87 -28.37
C ARG A 495 -1.88 34.39 -28.34
N THR A 496 -2.14 33.15 -27.93
CA THR A 496 -3.49 32.59 -27.81
C THR A 496 -4.21 33.19 -26.61
N GLN A 497 -3.52 33.41 -25.48
CA GLN A 497 -4.06 34.17 -24.35
C GLN A 497 -4.49 35.59 -24.76
N ARG A 498 -3.65 36.34 -25.49
CA ARG A 498 -4.03 37.68 -26.00
C ARG A 498 -5.22 37.66 -26.96
N HIS A 499 -5.36 36.61 -27.77
CA HIS A 499 -6.54 36.45 -28.64
C HIS A 499 -7.80 36.11 -27.85
N LEU A 500 -7.68 35.27 -26.83
CA LEU A 500 -8.77 34.95 -25.91
C LEU A 500 -9.22 36.21 -25.15
N ASP A 501 -8.27 36.97 -24.60
CA ASP A 501 -8.55 38.26 -23.93
C ASP A 501 -9.20 39.27 -24.86
N ALA A 502 -8.70 39.38 -26.10
CA ALA A 502 -9.30 40.26 -27.10
C ALA A 502 -10.72 39.82 -27.49
N PHE A 503 -10.97 38.50 -27.53
CA PHE A 503 -12.29 37.94 -27.80
C PHE A 503 -13.25 38.23 -26.64
N ILE A 504 -12.85 37.92 -25.40
CA ILE A 504 -13.63 38.20 -24.18
C ILE A 504 -13.97 39.69 -24.10
N LYS A 505 -13.00 40.56 -24.37
CA LYS A 505 -13.18 42.01 -24.37
C LYS A 505 -14.13 42.49 -25.46
N LYS A 506 -14.17 41.82 -26.62
CA LYS A 506 -15.11 42.12 -27.70
C LYS A 506 -16.53 41.62 -27.42
N THR A 507 -16.68 40.51 -26.71
CA THR A 507 -18.00 39.97 -26.32
C THR A 507 -18.63 40.67 -25.13
N MET A 508 -17.82 41.37 -24.31
CA MET A 508 -18.29 42.16 -23.17
C MET A 508 -18.65 43.62 -23.53
N GLN A 509 -18.43 44.05 -24.78
CA GLN A 509 -18.91 45.32 -25.34
C GLN A 509 -20.15 45.08 -26.18
#